data_AF-A0A0P0LCC6-F1
#
_entry.id   AF-A0A0P0LCC6-F1
#
_cell.length_a   1.000
_cell.length_b   1.000
_cell.length_c   1.000
_cell.angle_alpha   90.00
_cell.angle_beta   90.00
_cell.angle_gamma   90.00
#
_symmetry.space_group_name_H-M   'P 1'
#
loop_
_entity.id
_entity.type
_entity.pdbx_description
1 polymer ?
#
loop_
_entity_poly.entity_id
_entity_poly.type
_entity_poly.pdbx_seq_one_letter_code
_entity_poly.pdbx_strand_id
1 'polypeptide(L)'
;MGKPYFYKYKMIKRILYTLLIMFPVVASAQINTDRVMAIGRNALYFEDYVLSIQYFNQVINAKPYLSDPYFYRGLAKINLDDFQGRRVIVRKLLRGIRLW
;
A
#
# COMPACT_ATOMS: atom_id res chain seq x y z
N MET A 1 4.64 48.79 39.32
CA MET A 1 4.44 47.46 39.93
C MET A 1 3.77 46.48 38.93
N GLY A 2 4.32 46.26 37.73
CA GLY A 2 3.61 45.51 36.66
C GLY A 2 4.47 44.58 35.77
N LYS A 3 5.80 44.58 35.94
CA LYS A 3 6.71 43.79 35.10
C LYS A 3 6.58 42.26 35.20
N PRO A 4 6.28 41.61 36.36
CA PRO A 4 6.30 40.14 36.44
C PRO A 4 5.19 39.46 35.64
N TYR A 5 4.00 40.06 35.59
CA TYR A 5 2.86 39.53 34.83
C TYR A 5 3.11 39.56 33.32
N PHE A 6 3.84 40.57 32.84
CA PHE A 6 4.21 40.71 31.43
C PHE A 6 5.17 39.61 30.95
N TYR A 7 6.15 39.22 31.76
CA TYR A 7 7.08 38.13 31.42
C TYR A 7 6.40 36.76 31.41
N LYS A 8 5.48 36.50 32.36
CA LYS A 8 4.66 35.28 32.37
C LYS A 8 3.83 35.17 31.09
N TYR A 9 3.16 36.24 30.68
CA TYR A 9 2.40 36.29 29.43
C TYR A 9 3.26 35.99 28.19
N LYS A 10 4.46 36.57 28.12
CA LYS A 10 5.40 36.36 27.01
C LYS A 10 5.91 34.91 26.93
N MET A 11 6.13 34.26 28.08
CA MET A 11 6.49 32.83 28.13
C MET A 11 5.32 31.91 27.76
N ILE A 12 4.12 32.17 28.26
CA ILE A 12 2.92 31.38 27.94
C ILE A 12 2.64 31.43 26.44
N LYS A 13 2.75 32.60 25.81
CA LYS A 13 2.61 32.74 24.35
C LYS A 13 3.65 31.92 23.58
N ARG A 14 4.92 31.93 24.00
CA ARG A 14 5.98 31.13 23.36
C ARG A 14 5.67 29.63 23.42
N ILE A 15 5.23 29.14 24.58
CA ILE A 15 4.85 27.73 24.77
C ILE A 15 3.67 27.36 23.85
N LEU A 16 2.68 28.26 23.75
CA LEU A 16 1.52 28.06 22.88
C LEU A 16 1.91 27.98 21.40
N TYR A 17 2.81 28.85 20.94
CA TYR A 17 3.32 28.82 19.56
C TYR A 17 4.14 27.55 19.29
N THR A 18 4.95 27.08 20.23
CA THR A 18 5.71 25.83 20.06
C THR A 18 4.81 24.59 20.01
N LEU A 19 3.76 24.55 20.82
CA LEU A 19 2.76 23.47 20.79
C LEU A 19 1.96 23.46 19.48
N LEU A 20 1.59 24.65 18.97
CA LEU A 20 0.85 24.79 17.71
C LEU A 20 1.67 24.31 16.50
N ILE A 21 2.98 24.51 16.51
CA ILE A 21 3.88 24.11 15.41
C ILE A 21 4.15 22.59 15.39
N MET A 22 3.96 21.88 16.51
CA MET A 22 4.18 20.43 16.61
C MET A 22 2.95 19.59 16.20
N PHE A 23 1.79 20.22 16.02
CA PHE A 23 0.54 19.55 15.66
C PHE A 23 0.49 18.88 14.25
N PRO A 24 1.17 19.36 13.19
CA PRO A 24 1.06 18.75 11.86
C PRO A 24 1.89 17.47 11.68
N VAL A 25 2.73 17.08 12.64
CA VAL A 25 3.61 15.89 12.51
C VAL A 25 2.83 14.57 12.61
N VAL A 26 1.57 14.60 13.05
CA VAL A 26 0.71 13.41 13.22
C VAL A 26 -0.24 13.18 12.02
N ALA A 27 -0.11 14.00 10.96
CA ALA A 27 -0.91 13.83 9.76
C ALA A 27 -0.42 12.62 8.92
N SER A 28 -0.82 11.41 9.31
CA SER A 28 -0.71 10.23 8.45
C SER A 28 -1.52 10.47 7.18
N ALA A 29 -0.83 10.61 6.05
CA ALA A 29 -1.46 10.66 4.74
C ALA A 29 -2.22 9.34 4.48
N GLN A 30 -3.54 9.42 4.30
CA GLN A 30 -4.37 8.26 4.01
C GLN A 30 -4.07 7.72 2.60
N ILE A 31 -3.86 6.42 2.48
CA ILE A 31 -3.72 5.75 1.19
C ILE A 31 -5.09 5.73 0.49
N ASN A 32 -5.17 6.26 -0.74
CA ASN A 32 -6.39 6.16 -1.55
C ASN A 32 -6.58 4.71 -2.01
N THR A 33 -7.40 3.96 -1.27
CA THR A 33 -7.69 2.54 -1.54
C THR A 33 -8.25 2.31 -2.93
N ASP A 34 -9.02 3.26 -3.45
CA ASP A 34 -9.73 3.10 -4.73
C ASP A 34 -8.74 3.18 -5.89
N ARG A 35 -7.74 4.05 -5.76
CA ARG A 35 -6.60 4.11 -6.67
C ARG A 35 -5.77 2.83 -6.62
N VAL A 36 -5.42 2.35 -5.43
CA VAL A 36 -4.65 1.10 -5.27
C VAL A 36 -5.41 -0.08 -5.87
N MET A 37 -6.73 -0.14 -5.67
CA MET A 37 -7.60 -1.14 -6.26
C MET A 37 -7.59 -1.10 -7.79
N ALA A 38 -7.63 0.10 -8.39
CA ALA A 38 -7.54 0.25 -9.84
C ALA A 38 -6.19 -0.21 -10.40
N ILE A 39 -5.08 0.11 -9.72
CA ILE A 39 -3.75 -0.36 -10.13
C ILE A 39 -3.67 -1.89 -10.03
N GLY A 40 -4.20 -2.48 -8.95
CA GLY A 40 -4.26 -3.94 -8.78
C GLY A 40 -5.03 -4.64 -9.90
N ARG A 41 -6.15 -4.06 -10.36
CA ARG A 41 -6.92 -4.57 -11.52
C ARG A 41 -6.16 -4.40 -12.83
N ASN A 42 -5.44 -3.31 -13.05
CA ASN A 42 -4.60 -3.14 -14.23
C ASN A 42 -3.46 -4.17 -14.26
N ALA A 43 -2.80 -4.40 -13.12
CA ALA A 43 -1.78 -5.44 -13.01
C ALA A 43 -2.35 -6.84 -13.30
N LEU A 44 -3.57 -7.12 -12.82
CA LEU A 44 -4.29 -8.36 -13.13
C LEU A 44 -4.55 -8.50 -14.64
N TYR A 45 -4.95 -7.41 -15.30
CA TYR A 45 -5.20 -7.37 -16.74
C TYR A 45 -3.94 -7.64 -17.56
N PHE A 46 -2.79 -7.13 -17.12
CA PHE A 46 -1.48 -7.41 -17.73
C PHE A 46 -0.84 -8.73 -17.27
N GLU A 47 -1.61 -9.61 -16.62
CA GLU A 47 -1.16 -10.93 -16.15
C GLU A 47 -0.01 -10.89 -15.12
N ASP A 48 0.26 -9.73 -14.52
CA ASP A 48 1.22 -9.62 -13.40
C ASP A 48 0.51 -9.95 -12.09
N TYR A 49 0.26 -11.25 -11.91
CA TYR A 49 -0.53 -11.75 -10.79
C TYR A 49 0.17 -11.53 -9.44
N VAL A 50 1.50 -11.59 -9.38
CA VAL A 50 2.24 -11.39 -8.13
C VAL A 50 2.07 -9.96 -7.65
N LEU A 51 2.25 -8.99 -8.54
CA LEU A 51 2.07 -7.58 -8.22
C LEU A 51 0.60 -7.25 -7.91
N SER A 52 -0.33 -7.81 -8.68
CA SER A 52 -1.76 -7.65 -8.44
C SER A 52 -2.18 -8.14 -7.05
N ILE A 53 -1.71 -9.32 -6.62
CA ILE A 53 -1.95 -9.86 -5.27
C ILE A 53 -1.44 -8.90 -4.18
N GLN A 54 -0.28 -8.28 -4.38
CA GLN A 54 0.27 -7.33 -3.42
C GLN A 54 -0.61 -6.10 -3.26
N TYR A 55 -1.11 -5.52 -4.36
CA TYR A 55 -2.03 -4.38 -4.30
C TYR A 55 -3.35 -4.74 -3.63
N PHE A 56 -3.92 -5.92 -3.91
CA PHE A 56 -5.14 -6.35 -3.21
C PHE A 56 -4.91 -6.59 -1.72
N ASN A 57 -3.74 -7.10 -1.31
CA ASN A 57 -3.40 -7.19 0.12
C ASN A 57 -3.37 -5.80 0.79
N GLN A 58 -2.85 -4.77 0.11
CA GLN A 58 -2.85 -3.41 0.65
C GLN A 58 -4.28 -2.89 0.86
N VAL A 59 -5.19 -3.14 -0.10
CA VAL A 59 -6.60 -2.75 0.03
C VAL A 59 -7.27 -3.53 1.17
N ILE A 60 -7.01 -4.83 1.29
CA ILE A 60 -7.53 -5.67 2.39
C ILE A 60 -7.05 -5.15 3.75
N ASN A 61 -5.77 -4.80 3.87
CA ASN A 61 -5.22 -4.27 5.12
C ASN A 61 -5.86 -2.92 5.51
N ALA A 62 -6.20 -2.08 4.51
CA ALA A 62 -6.84 -0.80 4.75
C ALA A 62 -8.36 -0.91 5.01
N LYS A 63 -9.05 -1.81 4.29
CA LYS A 63 -10.51 -2.01 4.34
C LYS A 63 -10.84 -3.51 4.30
N PRO A 64 -10.69 -4.23 5.43
CA PRO A 64 -10.81 -5.70 5.47
C PRO A 64 -12.24 -6.21 5.24
N TYR A 65 -13.24 -5.33 5.29
CA TYR A 65 -14.65 -5.64 5.09
C TYR A 65 -15.10 -5.58 3.61
N LEU A 66 -14.24 -5.13 2.69
CA LEU A 66 -14.57 -5.11 1.26
C LEU A 66 -14.39 -6.50 0.67
N SER A 67 -15.40 -7.03 -0.02
CA SER A 67 -15.36 -8.34 -0.69
C SER A 67 -14.52 -8.34 -1.97
N ASP A 68 -14.61 -7.26 -2.75
CA ASP A 68 -13.95 -7.12 -4.05
C ASP A 68 -12.46 -7.49 -4.05
N PRO A 69 -11.61 -6.99 -3.13
CA PRO A 69 -10.17 -7.30 -3.18
C PRO A 69 -9.88 -8.77 -2.84
N TYR A 70 -10.72 -9.45 -2.05
CA TYR A 70 -10.58 -10.90 -1.83
C TYR A 70 -10.92 -11.67 -3.10
N PHE A 71 -12.00 -11.28 -3.79
CA PHE A 71 -12.40 -11.89 -5.05
C PHE A 71 -11.28 -11.78 -6.10
N TYR A 72 -10.78 -10.56 -6.35
CA TYR A 72 -9.72 -10.36 -7.34
C TYR A 72 -8.39 -10.99 -6.93
N ARG A 73 -8.06 -11.04 -5.62
CA ARG A 73 -6.88 -11.77 -5.13
C ARG A 73 -7.00 -13.28 -5.37
N GLY A 74 -8.18 -13.85 -5.17
CA GLY A 74 -8.45 -15.26 -5.47
C GLY A 74 -8.26 -15.56 -6.96
N LEU A 75 -8.85 -14.73 -7.82
CA LEU A 75 -8.69 -14.81 -9.27
C LEU A 75 -7.22 -14.71 -9.70
N ALA A 76 -6.45 -13.78 -9.12
CA ALA A 76 -5.03 -13.64 -9.40
C ALA A 76 -4.22 -14.89 -9.00
N LYS A 77 -4.53 -15.52 -7.85
CA LYS A 77 -3.85 -16.75 -7.40
C LYS A 77 -4.08 -17.94 -8.32
N ILE A 78 -5.33 -18.14 -8.76
CA ILE A 78 -5.67 -19.24 -9.67
C ILE A 78 -4.85 -19.12 -10.96
N ASN A 79 -4.82 -17.92 -11.55
CA ASN A 79 -4.05 -17.69 -12.77
C ASN A 79 -2.53 -17.80 -12.55
N LEU A 80 -2.03 -17.39 -11.38
CA LEU A 80 -0.61 -17.50 -11.04
C LEU A 80 -0.15 -18.96 -11.01
N ASP A 81 -0.94 -19.87 -10.44
CA ASP A 81 -0.58 -21.30 -10.35
C ASP A 81 -0.49 -21.95 -11.73
N ASP A 82 -1.43 -21.64 -12.64
CA ASP A 82 -1.39 -22.10 -14.03
C ASP A 82 -0.15 -21.59 -14.77
N PHE A 83 0.23 -20.33 -14.55
CA PHE A 83 1.46 -19.76 -15.12
C PHE A 83 2.72 -20.42 -14.58
N GLN A 84 2.77 -20.73 -13.29
CA GLN A 84 3.90 -21.45 -12.70
C GLN A 84 4.05 -22.86 -13.30
N GLY A 85 2.95 -23.58 -13.48
CA GLY A 85 2.93 -24.87 -14.16
C GLY A 85 3.48 -24.78 -15.59
N ARG A 86 2.97 -23.84 -16.40
CA ARG A 86 3.46 -23.59 -17.76
C ARG A 86 4.95 -23.25 -17.79
N ARG A 87 5.42 -22.38 -16.88
CA ARG A 87 6.83 -21.98 -16.79
C ARG A 87 7.76 -23.17 -16.51
N VAL A 88 7.35 -24.11 -15.67
CA VAL A 88 8.12 -25.33 -15.39
C VAL A 88 8.21 -26.21 -16.64
N ILE A 89 7.10 -26.42 -17.34
CA ILE A 89 7.05 -27.21 -18.58
C ILE A 89 7.94 -26.58 -19.66
N VAL A 90 7.80 -25.29 -19.91
CA VAL A 90 8.62 -24.55 -20.89
C VAL A 90 10.10 -24.63 -20.53
N ARG A 91 10.46 -24.49 -19.25
CA ARG A 91 11.85 -24.62 -18.80
C ARG A 91 12.42 -26.02 -19.05
N LYS A 92 11.62 -27.08 -18.86
CA LYS A 92 12.02 -28.45 -19.18
C LYS A 92 12.22 -28.64 -20.69
N LEU A 93 11.30 -28.12 -21.51
CA LEU A 93 11.39 -28.15 -22.97
C LEU A 93 12.63 -27.42 -23.49
N LEU A 94 12.88 -26.20 -23.03
CA LEU A 94 14.05 -25.39 -23.42
C LEU A 94 15.38 -26.06 -23.04
N ARG A 95 15.44 -26.71 -21.87
CA ARG A 95 16.63 -27.49 -21.48
C ARG A 95 16.84 -28.72 -22.37
N GLY A 96 15.77 -29.38 -22.78
CA GLY A 96 15.83 -30.50 -23.73
C GLY A 96 16.34 -30.08 -25.10
N ILE A 97 15.87 -28.94 -25.63
CA ILE A 97 16.31 -28.40 -26.93
C ILE A 97 17.78 -27.98 -26.91
N ARG A 98 18.30 -27.46 -25.78
CA ARG A 98 19.71 -27.04 -25.66
C ARG A 98 20.70 -28.21 -25.54
N LEU A 99 20.22 -29.44 -25.36
CA LEU A 99 21.05 -30.64 -25.17
C LEU A 99 21.19 -31.51 -26.45
N TRP A 100 20.72 -31.03 -27.60
CA TRP A 100 20.90 -31.61 -28.94
C TRP A 100 21.57 -30.59 -29.86
#